data_AF-A0A8S0H5Y1-F1
#
_entry.id   AF-A0A8S0H5Y1-F1
#
_cell.length_a   1.000
_cell.length_b   1.000
_cell.length_c   1.000
_cell.angle_alpha   90.00
_cell.angle_beta   90.00
_cell.angle_gamma   90.00
#
_symmetry.space_group_name_H-M   'P 1'
#
loop_
_entity.id
_entity.type
_entity.pdbx_description
1 polymer ?
#
loop_
_entity_poly.entity_id
_entity_poly.type
_entity_poly.pdbx_seq_one_letter_code
_entity_poly.pdbx_strand_id
1 'polypeptide(L)' 'MTAGIPLKRMGKPEEIAHSAAYIFENDYYTGRILEMDGGLRV' A
#
# COMPACT_ATOMS: atom_id res chain seq x y z
N MET A 1 16.18 -0.83 11.28
CA MET A 1 15.84 -0.80 9.84
C MET A 1 14.42 -0.30 9.56
N THR A 2 13.56 -0.04 10.55
CA THR A 2 12.19 0.49 10.35
C THR A 2 12.00 1.96 10.77
N ALA A 3 13.06 2.64 11.22
CA ALA A 3 12.99 3.99 11.78
C ALA A 3 12.50 5.07 10.79
N GLY A 4 12.62 4.81 9.48
CA GLY A 4 12.11 5.70 8.43
C GLY A 4 10.65 5.46 8.07
N ILE A 5 10.01 4.39 8.55
CA ILE A 5 8.61 4.07 8.24
C ILE A 5 7.74 4.59 9.39
N PRO A 6 6.80 5.53 9.18
CA PRO A 6 5.92 6.02 10.24
C PRO A 6 5.12 4.94 10.95
N LEU A 7 4.70 3.89 10.23
CA LEU A 7 4.05 2.71 10.83
C LEU A 7 4.99 1.81 11.65
N LYS A 8 6.30 2.13 11.71
CA LYS A 8 7.34 1.47 12.52
C LYS A 8 7.54 -0.03 12.24
N ARG A 9 7.02 -0.53 11.12
CA ARG A 9 7.16 -1.94 10.72
C ARG A 9 7.28 -2.07 9.20
N MET A 10 7.76 -3.23 8.77
CA MET A 10 7.66 -3.62 7.38
C MET A 10 6.21 -3.94 7.01
N GLY A 11 5.86 -3.66 5.76
CA GLY A 11 4.65 -4.18 5.14
C GLY A 11 4.72 -5.71 5.03
N LYS A 12 3.57 -6.37 5.05
CA LYS A 12 3.46 -7.80 4.84
C LYS A 12 2.96 -8.10 3.42
N PRO A 13 3.31 -9.26 2.83
CA PRO A 13 2.84 -9.65 1.51
C PRO A 13 1.30 -9.62 1.37
N GLU A 14 0.57 -9.97 2.43
CA GLU A 14 -0.89 -9.98 2.44
C GLU A 14 -1.48 -8.58 2.25
N GLU A 15 -0.77 -7.53 2.68
CA GLU A 15 -1.22 -6.14 2.53
C GLU A 15 -1.08 -5.68 1.08
N ILE A 16 -0.02 -6.12 0.38
CA ILE A 16 0.15 -5.91 -1.06
C ILE A 16 -0.97 -6.63 -1.81
N ALA A 17 -1.23 -7.90 -1.47
CA ALA A 17 -2.25 -8.71 -2.12
C ALA A 17 -3.64 -8.09 -1.96
N HIS A 18 -3.97 -7.59 -0.76
CA HIS A 18 -5.22 -6.89 -0.51
C HIS A 18 -5.34 -5.59 -1.33
N SER A 19 -4.24 -4.84 -1.46
CA SER A 19 -4.21 -3.63 -2.31
C SER A 19 -4.42 -3.96 -3.79
N ALA A 20 -3.83 -5.07 -4.27
CA ALA A 20 -4.07 -5.55 -5.63
C ALA A 20 -5.53 -6.00 -5.84
N ALA A 21 -6.11 -6.71 -4.87
CA ALA A 21 -7.52 -7.11 -4.92
C ALA A 21 -8.46 -5.89 -5.05
N TYR A 22 -8.24 -4.84 -4.27
CA TYR A 22 -8.98 -3.58 -4.39
C TYR A 22 -8.93 -2.99 -5.81
N ILE A 23 -7.74 -2.99 -6.45
CA ILE A 23 -7.58 -2.47 -7.81
C ILE A 23 -8.42 -3.27 -8.82
N PHE A 24 -8.50 -4.60 -8.65
CA PHE A 24 -9.30 -5.44 -9.53
C PHE A 24 -10.82 -5.38 -9.24
N GLU A 25 -11.21 -5.14 -8.00
CA GLU A 25 -12.61 -5.14 -7.56
C GLU A 25 -13.30 -3.79 -7.75
N ASN A 26 -12.55 -2.70 -7.93
CA ASN A 26 -13.10 -1.35 -8.04
C ASN A 26 -13.07 -0.83 -9.47
N ASP A 27 -14.19 -1.03 -10.20
CA ASP A 27 -14.35 -0.58 -11.59
C ASP A 27 -14.26 0.94 -11.80
N TYR A 28 -14.34 1.74 -10.73
CA TYR A 28 -14.17 3.20 -10.80
C TYR A 28 -12.71 3.64 -10.61
N TYR A 29 -11.83 2.74 -10.17
CA TYR A 29 -10.43 3.04 -9.93
C TYR A 29 -9.60 2.85 -11.21
N THR A 30 -9.26 3.94 -11.89
CA THR A 30 -8.52 3.89 -13.17
C THR A 30 -7.48 5.00 -13.31
N GLY A 31 -6.32 4.66 -13.88
CA GLY A 31 -5.25 5.63 -14.16
C GLY A 31 -4.61 6.26 -12.90
N ARG A 32 -4.73 5.61 -11.74
CA ARG A 32 -4.23 6.09 -10.44
C ARG A 32 -3.20 5.12 -9.84
N ILE A 33 -2.31 5.65 -9.02
CA ILE A 33 -1.35 4.88 -8.23
C ILE A 33 -1.91 4.71 -6.82
N LEU A 34 -1.95 3.46 -6.34
CA LEU A 34 -2.29 3.15 -4.96
C LEU A 34 -0.98 3.06 -4.18
N GLU A 35 -0.68 4.08 -3.37
CA GLU A 35 0.54 4.09 -2.58
C GLU A 35 0.39 3.22 -1.32
N MET A 36 1.35 2.32 -1.12
CA MET A 36 1.39 1.40 0.01
C MET A 36 2.81 1.31 0.57
N ASP A 37 3.25 2.38 1.23
CA ASP A 37 4.64 2.56 1.68
C ASP A 37 4.78 2.70 3.21
N GLY A 38 3.67 2.55 3.96
CA GLY A 38 3.66 2.72 5.41
C GLY A 38 3.91 4.16 5.88
N GLY A 39 3.70 5.15 5.00
CA GLY A 39 3.85 6.58 5.27
C GLY A 39 5.23 7.14 4.92
N LEU A 40 6.06 6.44 4.15
CA LEU A 40 7.45 6.88 3.85
C LEU A 40 7.55 8.27 3.21
N ARG A 41 6.47 8.75 2.59
CA ARG A 41 6.40 10.04 1.89
C ARG A 41 5.67 11.14 2.67
N VAL A 42 5.38 10.94 3.96
CA VAL A 42 4.64 11.89 4.82
C VAL A 42 5.54 12.42 5.94
#